data_AF-C6J5Z8-F1
#
_entry.id   AF-C6J5Z8-F1
#
_cell.length_a   1.000
_cell.length_b   1.000
_cell.length_c   1.000
_cell.angle_alpha   90.00
_cell.angle_beta   90.00
_cell.angle_gamma   90.00
#
_symmetry.space_group_name_H-M   'P 1'
#
loop_
_entity.id
_entity.type
_entity.pdbx_description
1 polymer ?
#
loop_
_entity_poly.entity_id
_entity_poly.type
_entity_poly.pdbx_seq_one_letter_code
_entity_poly.pdbx_strand_id
1 'polypeptide(L)'
;MANFQNSGVLSCEKLVEVYRRMAKTNKPGEAVKLKFEGVGERDVYNISAPFEDEGDLVIAGRVERRDSEESEIWFFVRHDEHWVPREGAPVFALQDPFFTRIGGELVFGGVQTFPHPELEGALSWRTVFYKGPSLNRLELFFQGPDQMKDLRLVELSDGAIGVFTRPQGEKGGRGKIGFAKVDRLEDLSLEVVQEAPLLEQFLDEEWGGCNEIHLLANGKLGVLGHIARFDEQGDRHYYPMAFGYDPATGQYTDLEIIAERSDFLPGPSKRPDLADVVFSGGLVRQGGGKATLYAGISDAEAQSLVIDDPFVELEQ
;
A
#
# COMPACT_ATOMS: atom_id res chain seq x y z
N MET A 1 -0.57 -26.62 -3.47
CA MET A 1 -0.81 -25.96 -2.18
C MET A 1 0.46 -25.27 -1.75
N ALA A 2 0.45 -23.94 -1.77
CA ALA A 2 1.53 -23.14 -1.22
C ALA A 2 1.75 -23.48 0.26
N ASN A 3 3.00 -23.61 0.68
CA ASN A 3 3.36 -23.83 2.07
C ASN A 3 3.30 -22.49 2.81
N PHE A 4 2.31 -22.30 3.68
CA PHE A 4 2.20 -21.11 4.54
C PHE A 4 3.14 -21.30 5.74
N GLN A 5 4.42 -21.38 5.47
CA GLN A 5 5.45 -21.48 6.49
C GLN A 5 6.66 -20.70 6.02
N ASN A 6 6.95 -19.62 6.71
CA ASN A 6 8.13 -18.82 6.48
C ASN A 6 9.39 -19.67 6.75
N SER A 7 10.31 -19.66 5.80
CA SER A 7 11.58 -20.38 5.86
C SER A 7 12.71 -19.59 6.52
N GLY A 8 12.42 -18.33 6.87
CA GLY A 8 13.32 -17.41 7.56
C GLY A 8 13.26 -16.00 6.95
N VAL A 9 13.97 -15.08 7.58
CA VAL A 9 14.12 -13.70 7.08
C VAL A 9 15.23 -13.65 6.03
N LEU A 10 14.94 -13.05 4.88
CA LEU A 10 15.92 -12.71 3.84
C LEU A 10 16.08 -11.19 3.79
N SER A 11 17.31 -10.72 3.54
CA SER A 11 17.53 -9.29 3.30
C SER A 11 16.83 -8.84 2.02
N CYS A 12 16.46 -7.57 1.98
CA CYS A 12 15.94 -6.90 0.79
C CYS A 12 16.89 -7.09 -0.42
N GLU A 13 18.21 -7.03 -0.22
CA GLU A 13 19.18 -7.35 -1.28
C GLU A 13 19.01 -8.77 -1.81
N LYS A 14 18.86 -9.74 -0.91
CA LYS A 14 18.75 -11.13 -1.31
C LYS A 14 17.46 -11.40 -2.06
N LEU A 15 16.37 -10.80 -1.61
CA LEU A 15 15.08 -10.87 -2.27
C LEU A 15 15.14 -10.27 -3.69
N VAL A 16 15.79 -9.12 -3.85
CA VAL A 16 16.01 -8.49 -5.17
C VAL A 16 16.92 -9.36 -6.06
N GLU A 17 17.97 -9.99 -5.51
CA GLU A 17 18.77 -10.94 -6.27
C GLU A 17 17.95 -12.14 -6.78
N VAL A 18 17.06 -12.67 -5.94
CA VAL A 18 16.17 -13.78 -6.31
C VAL A 18 15.25 -13.33 -7.44
N TYR A 19 14.60 -12.18 -7.31
CA TYR A 19 13.74 -11.59 -8.34
C TYR A 19 14.48 -11.39 -9.68
N ARG A 20 15.68 -10.80 -9.66
CA ARG A 20 16.49 -10.57 -10.87
C ARG A 20 16.94 -11.86 -11.56
N ARG A 21 17.01 -12.98 -10.84
CA ARG A 21 17.36 -14.31 -11.38
C ARG A 21 16.16 -15.06 -11.96
N MET A 22 14.93 -14.62 -11.71
CA MET A 22 13.74 -15.23 -12.32
C MET A 22 13.83 -15.15 -13.85
N ALA A 23 13.31 -16.16 -14.55
CA ALA A 23 13.39 -16.25 -16.00
C ALA A 23 12.79 -15.00 -16.66
N LYS A 24 13.34 -14.57 -17.81
CA LYS A 24 12.83 -13.39 -18.55
C LYS A 24 11.34 -13.49 -18.92
N THR A 25 10.78 -14.69 -19.00
CA THR A 25 9.35 -14.94 -19.25
C THR A 25 8.45 -14.63 -18.05
N ASN A 26 9.04 -14.54 -16.86
CA ASN A 26 8.40 -14.22 -15.58
C ASN A 26 8.66 -12.76 -15.18
N LYS A 27 9.27 -11.97 -16.08
CA LYS A 27 9.47 -10.53 -15.84
C LYS A 27 8.18 -9.77 -16.14
N PRO A 28 7.97 -8.63 -15.47
CA PRO A 28 6.84 -7.76 -15.75
C PRO A 28 6.71 -7.41 -17.23
N GLY A 29 5.46 -7.26 -17.66
CA GLY A 29 5.07 -6.83 -19.00
C GLY A 29 5.24 -5.34 -19.22
N GLU A 30 4.30 -4.71 -19.91
CA GLU A 30 4.40 -3.32 -20.33
C GLU A 30 4.06 -2.35 -19.19
N ALA A 31 5.02 -1.49 -18.83
CA ALA A 31 4.79 -0.36 -17.94
C ALA A 31 4.06 0.76 -18.68
N VAL A 32 3.06 1.35 -18.04
CA VAL A 32 2.27 2.46 -18.58
C VAL A 32 2.30 3.62 -17.60
N LYS A 33 2.69 4.80 -18.08
CA LYS A 33 2.60 6.02 -17.28
C LYS A 33 1.16 6.53 -17.25
N LEU A 34 0.66 6.80 -16.05
CA LEU A 34 -0.67 7.37 -15.84
C LEU A 34 -0.57 8.89 -15.97
N LYS A 35 -1.38 9.45 -16.87
CA LYS A 35 -1.38 10.89 -17.15
C LYS A 35 -2.50 11.55 -16.34
N PHE A 36 -2.14 12.39 -15.38
CA PHE A 36 -3.09 13.16 -14.58
C PHE A 36 -3.15 14.60 -15.08
N GLU A 37 -4.35 15.15 -15.19
CA GLU A 37 -4.58 16.55 -15.56
C GLU A 37 -5.44 17.25 -14.49
N GLY A 38 -5.69 18.56 -14.66
CA GLY A 38 -6.57 19.30 -13.75
C GLY A 38 -5.99 19.62 -12.36
N VAL A 39 -4.72 19.31 -12.11
CA VAL A 39 -4.04 19.57 -10.82
C VAL A 39 -2.98 20.68 -10.88
N GLY A 40 -2.82 21.36 -12.02
CA GLY A 40 -1.84 22.42 -12.22
C GLY A 40 -0.41 21.88 -12.32
N GLU A 41 0.54 22.51 -11.63
CA GLU A 41 1.97 22.11 -11.60
C GLU A 41 2.29 21.05 -10.51
N ARG A 42 1.26 20.47 -9.89
CA ARG A 42 1.42 19.48 -8.82
C ARG A 42 1.62 18.09 -9.42
N ASP A 43 2.43 17.29 -8.76
CA ASP A 43 2.62 15.88 -9.07
C ASP A 43 1.44 15.06 -8.53
N VAL A 44 1.18 13.91 -9.18
CA VAL A 44 0.25 12.89 -8.69
C VAL A 44 0.98 11.55 -8.61
N TYR A 45 1.09 11.01 -7.40
CA TYR A 45 1.81 9.77 -7.12
C TYR A 45 1.21 9.05 -5.90
N ASN A 46 1.82 7.93 -5.47
CA ASN A 46 1.33 7.05 -4.39
C ASN A 46 -0.18 6.83 -4.46
N ILE A 47 -0.64 6.43 -5.66
CA ILE A 47 -2.06 6.27 -5.98
C ILE A 47 -2.62 4.97 -5.40
N SER A 48 -3.94 4.83 -5.30
CA SER A 48 -4.58 3.53 -5.12
C SER A 48 -4.59 2.72 -6.43
N ALA A 49 -4.91 1.43 -6.37
CA ALA A 49 -5.52 0.77 -7.52
C ALA A 49 -6.87 1.44 -7.88
N PRO A 50 -7.33 1.34 -9.14
CA PRO A 50 -8.67 1.78 -9.50
C PRO A 50 -9.75 0.98 -8.77
N PHE A 51 -10.81 1.66 -8.32
CA PHE A 51 -11.97 1.04 -7.67
C PHE A 51 -13.27 1.64 -8.17
N GLU A 52 -14.34 0.86 -8.11
CA GLU A 52 -15.67 1.33 -8.48
C GLU A 52 -16.27 2.19 -7.35
N ASP A 53 -16.86 3.34 -7.71
CA ASP A 53 -17.67 4.19 -6.84
C ASP A 53 -18.79 4.87 -7.64
N GLU A 54 -20.03 4.50 -7.34
CA GLU A 54 -21.26 5.02 -7.96
C GLU A 54 -21.30 4.87 -9.50
N GLY A 55 -20.78 3.76 -10.02
CA GLY A 55 -20.76 3.39 -11.43
C GLY A 55 -19.50 3.83 -12.19
N ASP A 56 -18.67 4.67 -11.58
CA ASP A 56 -17.42 5.15 -12.17
C ASP A 56 -16.21 4.38 -11.66
N LEU A 57 -15.22 4.17 -12.51
CA LEU A 57 -13.91 3.66 -12.10
C LEU A 57 -13.02 4.83 -11.67
N VAL A 58 -12.62 4.84 -10.41
CA VAL A 58 -11.94 5.95 -9.73
C VAL A 58 -10.54 5.52 -9.28
N ILE A 59 -9.55 6.41 -9.44
CA ILE A 59 -8.25 6.30 -8.76
C ILE A 59 -8.16 7.42 -7.72
N ALA A 60 -7.76 7.08 -6.49
CA ALA A 60 -7.34 8.07 -5.51
C ALA A 60 -5.84 8.35 -5.69
N GLY A 61 -5.42 9.62 -5.69
CA GLY A 61 -4.02 10.00 -5.85
C GLY A 61 -3.58 11.08 -4.89
N ARG A 62 -2.36 10.94 -4.35
CA ARG A 62 -1.70 12.01 -3.58
C ARG A 62 -1.26 13.09 -4.55
N VAL A 63 -1.80 14.29 -4.37
CA VAL A 63 -1.50 15.49 -5.15
C VAL A 63 -0.65 16.42 -4.30
N GLU A 64 0.55 16.75 -4.78
CA GLU A 64 1.53 17.50 -4.01
C GLU A 64 2.43 18.35 -4.92
N ARG A 65 2.91 19.49 -4.43
CA ARG A 65 3.95 20.25 -5.13
C ARG A 65 5.30 19.52 -5.01
N ARG A 66 6.09 19.51 -6.08
CA ARG A 66 7.43 18.86 -6.12
C ARG A 66 8.30 19.22 -4.91
N ASP A 67 8.26 20.47 -4.47
CA ASP A 67 9.09 21.07 -3.42
C ASP A 67 8.41 21.17 -2.03
N SER A 68 7.24 20.56 -1.84
CA SER A 68 6.49 20.57 -0.59
C SER A 68 6.30 19.16 -0.04
N GLU A 69 5.92 19.01 1.23
CA GLU A 69 5.39 17.75 1.82
C GLU A 69 3.90 17.91 2.24
N GLU A 70 3.30 19.06 1.90
CA GLU A 70 1.86 19.33 2.07
C GLU A 70 1.08 18.75 0.88
N SER A 71 0.33 17.68 1.13
CA SER A 71 -0.45 17.01 0.09
C SER A 71 -1.94 17.00 0.38
N GLU A 72 -2.67 16.73 -0.69
CA GLU A 72 -4.08 16.41 -0.65
C GLU A 72 -4.31 15.09 -1.39
N ILE A 73 -5.34 14.34 -1.03
CA ILE A 73 -5.85 13.24 -1.84
C ILE A 73 -6.99 13.75 -2.70
N TRP A 74 -6.84 13.56 -4.00
CA TRP A 74 -7.86 13.83 -5.01
C TRP A 74 -8.31 12.51 -5.63
N PHE A 75 -9.55 12.49 -6.12
CA PHE A 75 -10.13 11.34 -6.82
C PHE A 75 -10.26 11.66 -8.29
N PHE A 76 -9.88 10.72 -9.14
CA PHE A 76 -9.80 10.91 -10.59
C PHE A 76 -10.61 9.86 -11.32
N VAL A 77 -11.30 10.28 -12.37
CA VAL A 77 -11.97 9.40 -13.33
C VAL A 77 -11.24 9.47 -14.67
N ARG A 78 -11.35 8.39 -15.45
CA ARG A 78 -10.68 8.31 -16.75
C ARG A 78 -11.50 9.02 -17.83
N HIS A 79 -10.88 9.97 -18.51
CA HIS A 79 -11.37 10.59 -19.73
C HIS A 79 -10.32 10.38 -20.84
N ASP A 80 -10.66 9.54 -21.82
CA ASP A 80 -9.74 9.06 -22.86
C ASP A 80 -8.46 8.41 -22.27
N GLU A 81 -7.29 9.02 -22.50
CA GLU A 81 -5.99 8.58 -21.97
C GLU A 81 -5.60 9.25 -20.65
N HIS A 82 -6.42 10.17 -20.14
CA HIS A 82 -6.08 11.01 -18.99
C HIS A 82 -6.98 10.69 -17.78
N TRP A 83 -6.43 10.90 -16.60
CA TRP A 83 -7.13 10.88 -15.32
C TRP A 83 -7.39 12.31 -14.90
N VAL A 84 -8.66 12.69 -14.83
CA VAL A 84 -9.11 14.05 -14.50
C VAL A 84 -9.85 14.05 -13.17
N PRO A 85 -9.76 15.12 -12.35
CA PRO A 85 -10.47 15.21 -11.08
C PRO A 85 -11.96 14.93 -11.27
N ARG A 86 -12.50 14.01 -10.46
CA ARG A 86 -13.93 13.71 -10.46
C ARG A 86 -14.69 14.91 -9.91
N GLU A 87 -15.63 15.43 -10.69
CA GLU A 87 -16.44 16.57 -10.26
C GLU A 87 -17.25 16.22 -9.00
N GLY A 88 -17.24 17.13 -8.03
CA GLY A 88 -17.98 16.98 -6.78
C GLY A 88 -17.38 16.00 -5.76
N ALA A 89 -16.31 15.27 -6.10
CA ALA A 89 -15.64 14.38 -5.17
C ALA A 89 -14.96 15.17 -4.03
N PRO A 90 -14.91 14.60 -2.80
CA PRO A 90 -14.23 15.25 -1.69
C PRO A 90 -12.71 15.33 -1.93
N VAL A 91 -12.07 16.27 -1.25
CA VAL A 91 -10.61 16.38 -1.18
C VAL A 91 -10.21 16.20 0.29
N PHE A 92 -9.23 15.34 0.55
CA PHE A 92 -8.76 15.07 1.91
C PHE A 92 -7.34 15.60 2.09
N ALA A 93 -7.08 16.35 3.16
CA ALA A 93 -5.73 16.77 3.54
C ALA A 93 -4.96 15.58 4.17
N LEU A 94 -4.62 14.60 3.32
CA LEU A 94 -4.00 13.33 3.66
C LEU A 94 -2.92 12.97 2.64
N GLN A 95 -2.09 12.00 2.98
CA GLN A 95 -1.09 11.35 2.13
C GLN A 95 -1.46 9.90 1.84
N ASP A 96 -0.89 9.34 0.77
CA ASP A 96 -0.84 7.91 0.46
C ASP A 96 -2.19 7.18 0.57
N PRO A 97 -3.17 7.47 -0.32
CA PRO A 97 -4.50 6.87 -0.32
C PRO A 97 -4.49 5.34 -0.38
N PHE A 98 -5.46 4.75 0.30
CA PHE A 98 -5.80 3.34 0.15
C PHE A 98 -7.30 3.12 0.41
N PHE A 99 -7.83 1.98 -0.03
CA PHE A 99 -9.21 1.62 0.19
C PHE A 99 -9.36 0.10 0.41
N THR A 100 -10.52 -0.29 0.94
CA THR A 100 -11.01 -1.66 0.96
C THR A 100 -12.54 -1.63 1.03
N ARG A 101 -13.20 -2.79 0.97
CA ARG A 101 -14.63 -2.91 1.22
C ARG A 101 -14.86 -3.85 2.40
N ILE A 102 -15.69 -3.41 3.34
CA ILE A 102 -16.03 -4.16 4.55
C ILE A 102 -17.54 -4.05 4.77
N GLY A 103 -18.24 -5.17 4.83
CA GLY A 103 -19.70 -5.18 5.01
C GLY A 103 -20.46 -4.48 3.87
N GLY A 104 -19.86 -4.43 2.68
CA GLY A 104 -20.39 -3.70 1.52
C GLY A 104 -20.13 -2.19 1.52
N GLU A 105 -19.64 -1.61 2.62
CA GLU A 105 -19.26 -0.20 2.67
C GLU A 105 -17.85 0.01 2.10
N LEU A 106 -17.62 1.19 1.52
CA LEU A 106 -16.28 1.67 1.19
C LEU A 106 -15.60 2.07 2.50
N VAL A 107 -14.42 1.50 2.74
CA VAL A 107 -13.50 1.95 3.79
C VAL A 107 -12.31 2.58 3.09
N PHE A 108 -12.11 3.88 3.30
CA PHE A 108 -11.08 4.69 2.66
C PHE A 108 -10.15 5.27 3.73
N GLY A 109 -8.87 5.37 3.43
CA GLY A 109 -7.93 5.95 4.39
C GLY A 109 -6.71 6.59 3.74
N GLY A 110 -5.93 7.22 4.60
CA GLY A 110 -4.68 7.88 4.25
C GLY A 110 -3.93 8.28 5.52
N VAL A 111 -2.76 8.87 5.34
CA VAL A 111 -1.93 9.37 6.43
C VAL A 111 -2.22 10.84 6.66
N GLN A 112 -2.71 11.19 7.85
CA GLN A 112 -2.91 12.56 8.28
C GLN A 112 -1.62 13.08 8.90
N THR A 113 -1.15 14.25 8.46
CA THR A 113 -0.12 15.03 9.15
C THR A 113 -0.76 16.11 10.01
N PHE A 114 -0.20 16.37 11.19
CA PHE A 114 -0.70 17.36 12.14
C PHE A 114 0.46 17.90 13.00
N PRO A 115 0.33 19.08 13.64
CA PRO A 115 1.37 19.59 14.53
C PRO A 115 1.71 18.59 15.64
N HIS A 116 2.99 18.36 15.91
CA HIS A 116 3.42 17.45 16.96
C HIS A 116 2.92 17.96 18.31
N PRO A 117 2.29 17.13 19.15
CA PRO A 117 1.64 17.57 20.39
C PRO A 117 2.62 18.07 21.47
N GLU A 118 3.91 17.90 21.26
CA GLU A 118 4.98 18.11 22.26
C GLU A 118 6.18 18.88 21.71
N LEU A 119 6.42 18.82 20.39
CA LEU A 119 7.57 19.45 19.73
C LEU A 119 7.07 20.60 18.85
N GLU A 120 7.21 21.83 19.35
CA GLU A 120 6.79 23.03 18.63
C GLU A 120 7.47 23.11 17.24
N GLY A 121 6.67 23.34 16.21
CA GLY A 121 7.13 23.41 14.82
C GLY A 121 7.43 22.06 14.14
N ALA A 122 7.32 20.94 14.85
CA ALA A 122 7.41 19.61 14.25
C ALA A 122 6.01 19.11 13.82
N LEU A 123 5.99 18.16 12.88
CA LEU A 123 4.78 17.43 12.52
C LEU A 123 4.81 16.02 13.14
N SER A 124 3.64 15.53 13.50
CA SER A 124 3.35 14.12 13.76
C SER A 124 2.42 13.61 12.65
N TRP A 125 2.26 12.30 12.57
CA TRP A 125 1.42 11.65 11.57
C TRP A 125 0.62 10.50 12.18
N ARG A 126 -0.49 10.13 11.56
CA ARG A 126 -1.28 8.94 11.93
C ARG A 126 -2.07 8.45 10.72
N THR A 127 -2.36 7.16 10.65
CA THR A 127 -3.33 6.65 9.68
C THR A 127 -4.74 6.98 10.14
N VAL A 128 -5.60 7.46 9.25
CA VAL A 128 -7.03 7.68 9.54
C VAL A 128 -7.90 6.91 8.57
N PHE A 129 -9.09 6.52 9.02
CA PHE A 129 -10.05 5.77 8.24
C PHE A 129 -11.42 6.43 8.24
N TYR A 130 -11.99 6.50 7.05
CA TYR A 130 -13.34 6.91 6.76
C TYR A 130 -14.13 5.70 6.25
N LYS A 131 -15.43 5.67 6.50
CA LYS A 131 -16.32 4.66 5.93
C LYS A 131 -17.62 5.27 5.44
N GLY A 132 -18.24 4.62 4.46
CA GLY A 132 -19.57 4.99 3.98
C GLY A 132 -19.95 4.26 2.70
N PRO A 133 -21.16 4.49 2.18
CA PRO A 133 -21.66 3.81 0.99
C PRO A 133 -21.05 4.31 -0.33
N SER A 134 -20.46 5.51 -0.33
CA SER A 134 -19.77 6.10 -1.48
C SER A 134 -18.78 7.19 -1.04
N LEU A 135 -17.89 7.61 -1.94
CA LEU A 135 -16.89 8.66 -1.66
C LEU A 135 -17.51 9.94 -1.10
N ASN A 136 -18.67 10.35 -1.62
CA ASN A 136 -19.39 11.56 -1.20
C ASN A 136 -20.07 11.45 0.18
N ARG A 137 -20.07 10.26 0.78
CA ARG A 137 -20.73 9.94 2.06
C ARG A 137 -19.78 9.25 3.03
N LEU A 138 -18.50 9.56 2.93
CA LEU A 138 -17.47 9.08 3.84
C LEU A 138 -17.48 9.84 5.17
N GLU A 139 -17.52 9.10 6.27
CA GLU A 139 -17.42 9.63 7.64
C GLU A 139 -16.20 9.06 8.34
N LEU A 140 -15.41 9.93 9.00
CA LEU A 140 -14.27 9.50 9.80
C LEU A 140 -14.76 8.60 10.94
N PHE A 141 -14.24 7.38 11.04
CA PHE A 141 -14.62 6.45 12.11
C PHE A 141 -13.44 5.97 12.96
N PHE A 142 -12.20 6.07 12.48
CA PHE A 142 -11.03 5.63 13.24
C PHE A 142 -9.80 6.51 12.98
N GLN A 143 -9.06 6.78 14.04
CA GLN A 143 -7.73 7.38 14.00
C GLN A 143 -6.76 6.39 14.64
N GLY A 144 -5.74 5.98 13.89
CA GLY A 144 -4.70 5.08 14.37
C GLY A 144 -3.73 5.75 15.33
N PRO A 145 -2.76 4.98 15.86
CA PRO A 145 -1.75 5.50 16.76
C PRO A 145 -0.92 6.61 16.11
N ASP A 146 -0.54 7.59 16.91
CA ASP A 146 0.43 8.60 16.51
C ASP A 146 1.73 7.94 16.07
N GLN A 147 2.35 8.50 15.05
CA GLN A 147 3.56 8.05 14.38
C GLN A 147 3.44 6.66 13.72
N MET A 148 2.23 6.16 13.47
CA MET A 148 2.00 4.90 12.74
C MET A 148 1.32 5.13 11.38
N LYS A 149 2.00 4.71 10.31
CA LYS A 149 1.46 4.58 8.94
C LYS A 149 1.30 3.11 8.55
N ASP A 150 0.80 2.83 7.35
CA ASP A 150 0.65 1.47 6.80
C ASP A 150 -0.26 0.54 7.61
N LEU A 151 -1.26 1.11 8.29
CA LEU A 151 -2.37 0.34 8.86
C LEU A 151 -3.35 -0.03 7.74
N ARG A 152 -3.70 -1.32 7.61
CA ARG A 152 -4.62 -1.85 6.58
C ARG A 152 -5.65 -2.78 7.18
N LEU A 153 -6.86 -2.72 6.64
CA LEU A 153 -8.01 -3.52 7.07
C LEU A 153 -8.47 -4.43 5.94
N VAL A 154 -9.02 -5.60 6.30
CA VAL A 154 -9.63 -6.53 5.35
C VAL A 154 -10.80 -7.26 6.00
N GLU A 155 -11.90 -7.44 5.27
CA GLU A 155 -12.98 -8.34 5.69
C GLU A 155 -12.56 -9.79 5.44
N LEU A 156 -12.66 -10.62 6.47
CA LEU A 156 -12.34 -12.05 6.42
C LEU A 156 -13.56 -12.85 5.94
N SER A 157 -13.33 -14.11 5.57
CA SER A 157 -14.39 -15.01 5.07
C SER A 157 -15.54 -15.26 6.06
N ASP A 158 -15.30 -15.09 7.36
CA ASP A 158 -16.30 -15.20 8.43
C ASP A 158 -16.94 -13.85 8.80
N GLY A 159 -16.61 -12.76 8.10
CA GLY A 159 -17.09 -11.40 8.35
C GLY A 159 -16.34 -10.64 9.45
N ALA A 160 -15.37 -11.28 10.11
CA ALA A 160 -14.46 -10.60 11.04
C ALA A 160 -13.47 -9.71 10.27
N ILE A 161 -12.76 -8.83 10.98
CA ILE A 161 -11.84 -7.86 10.39
C ILE A 161 -10.39 -8.23 10.72
N GLY A 162 -9.58 -8.42 9.68
CA GLY A 162 -8.12 -8.49 9.79
C GLY A 162 -7.53 -7.09 9.85
N VAL A 163 -6.59 -6.88 10.78
CA VAL A 163 -5.96 -5.58 11.06
C VAL A 163 -4.44 -5.74 10.92
N PHE A 164 -3.90 -5.33 9.78
CA PHE A 164 -2.45 -5.29 9.56
C PHE A 164 -1.87 -3.98 10.05
N THR A 165 -0.88 -4.05 10.92
CA THR A 165 -0.30 -2.89 11.60
C THR A 165 1.16 -2.71 11.22
N ARG A 166 1.71 -1.51 11.46
CA ARG A 166 3.12 -1.23 11.19
C ARG A 166 3.73 -0.32 12.26
N PRO A 167 3.88 -0.79 13.51
CA PRO A 167 4.55 -0.02 14.55
C PRO A 167 6.00 0.33 14.15
N GLN A 168 6.48 1.44 14.70
CA GLN A 168 7.89 1.84 14.68
C GLN A 168 8.37 2.03 16.13
N GLY A 169 9.65 2.33 16.33
CA GLY A 169 10.22 2.57 17.65
C GLY A 169 10.46 1.29 18.43
N GLU A 170 10.15 1.29 19.73
CA GLU A 170 10.47 0.19 20.64
C GLU A 170 9.93 -1.17 20.17
N LYS A 171 8.67 -1.20 19.73
CA LYS A 171 8.03 -2.45 19.26
C LYS A 171 8.50 -2.84 17.86
N GLY A 172 8.40 -1.92 16.90
CA GLY A 172 8.55 -2.23 15.48
C GLY A 172 9.88 -1.85 14.84
N GLY A 173 10.84 -1.31 15.60
CA GLY A 173 12.10 -0.81 15.08
C GLY A 173 11.89 0.25 13.99
N ARG A 174 12.41 0.00 12.80
CA ARG A 174 12.22 0.88 11.62
C ARG A 174 10.87 0.71 10.95
N GLY A 175 10.17 -0.37 11.28
CA GLY A 175 8.82 -0.67 10.86
C GLY A 175 8.63 -2.13 10.49
N LYS A 176 7.95 -2.87 11.34
CA LYS A 176 7.62 -4.29 11.16
C LYS A 176 6.11 -4.47 11.03
N ILE A 177 5.69 -5.46 10.26
CA ILE A 177 4.27 -5.77 10.08
C ILE A 177 3.77 -6.52 11.31
N GLY A 178 2.59 -6.17 11.81
CA GLY A 178 1.84 -6.95 12.79
C GLY A 178 0.46 -7.32 12.27
N PHE A 179 -0.20 -8.25 12.95
CA PHE A 179 -1.57 -8.64 12.63
C PHE A 179 -2.41 -8.81 13.90
N ALA A 180 -3.62 -8.28 13.86
CA ALA A 180 -4.67 -8.58 14.84
C ALA A 180 -5.97 -8.93 14.10
N LYS A 181 -6.89 -9.57 14.82
CA LYS A 181 -8.24 -9.88 14.36
C LYS A 181 -9.25 -9.32 15.35
N VAL A 182 -10.29 -8.67 14.84
CA VAL A 182 -11.45 -8.23 15.62
C VAL A 182 -12.74 -8.73 14.99
N ASP A 183 -13.79 -8.92 15.77
CA ASP A 183 -15.04 -9.50 15.27
C ASP A 183 -15.80 -8.52 14.37
N ARG A 184 -15.74 -7.22 14.69
CA ARG A 184 -16.45 -6.16 13.95
C ARG A 184 -15.58 -4.92 13.80
N LEU A 185 -15.92 -4.08 12.82
CA LEU A 185 -15.20 -2.82 12.60
C LEU A 185 -15.29 -1.87 13.81
N GLU A 186 -16.38 -1.94 14.58
CA GLU A 186 -16.57 -1.16 15.81
C GLU A 186 -15.62 -1.57 16.95
N ASP A 187 -15.05 -2.78 16.87
CA ASP A 187 -14.11 -3.30 17.87
C ASP A 187 -12.66 -2.86 17.57
N LEU A 188 -12.42 -2.17 16.45
CA LEU A 188 -11.12 -1.61 16.11
C LEU A 188 -10.76 -0.49 17.11
N SER A 189 -9.65 -0.68 17.83
CA SER A 189 -9.17 0.26 18.84
C SER A 189 -7.66 0.50 18.73
N LEU A 190 -7.17 1.56 19.36
CA LEU A 190 -5.73 1.82 19.44
C LEU A 190 -4.99 0.66 20.12
N GLU A 191 -5.57 0.09 21.17
CA GLU A 191 -5.02 -1.05 21.91
C GLU A 191 -4.86 -2.27 20.99
N VAL A 192 -5.90 -2.62 20.22
CA VAL A 192 -5.82 -3.72 19.23
C VAL A 192 -4.66 -3.50 18.25
N VAL A 193 -4.51 -2.28 17.73
CA VAL A 193 -3.46 -1.94 16.76
C VAL A 193 -2.07 -1.99 17.41
N GLN A 194 -1.93 -1.45 18.61
CA GLN A 194 -0.65 -1.37 19.32
C GLN A 194 -0.20 -2.73 19.84
N GLU A 195 -1.11 -3.62 20.23
CA GLU A 195 -0.79 -4.94 20.79
C GLU A 195 -0.66 -6.05 19.74
N ALA A 196 -1.08 -5.82 18.49
CA ALA A 196 -0.95 -6.76 17.38
C ALA A 196 0.44 -7.47 17.34
N PRO A 197 0.50 -8.81 17.44
CA PRO A 197 1.75 -9.56 17.32
C PRO A 197 2.47 -9.28 16.00
N LEU A 198 3.80 -9.17 16.06
CA LEU A 198 4.63 -8.90 14.89
C LEU A 198 4.90 -10.17 14.09
N LEU A 199 5.02 -9.99 12.78
CA LEU A 199 5.54 -10.98 11.85
C LEU A 199 7.07 -10.79 11.75
N GLU A 200 7.80 -11.89 11.76
CA GLU A 200 9.25 -11.92 11.55
C GLU A 200 9.54 -12.03 10.05
N GLN A 201 9.60 -10.90 9.35
CA GLN A 201 9.83 -10.84 7.90
C GLN A 201 10.94 -9.87 7.47
N PHE A 202 11.44 -9.04 8.37
CA PHE A 202 12.41 -7.97 8.07
C PHE A 202 13.64 -8.06 8.96
N LEU A 203 14.81 -7.73 8.39
CA LEU A 203 16.00 -7.42 9.18
C LEU A 203 15.80 -6.12 9.97
N ASP A 204 16.57 -5.93 11.04
CA ASP A 204 16.40 -4.77 11.93
C ASP A 204 16.76 -3.44 11.24
N GLU A 205 17.64 -3.46 10.24
CA GLU A 205 18.03 -2.31 9.44
C GLU A 205 17.05 -2.00 8.29
N GLU A 206 16.16 -2.93 7.98
CA GLU A 206 15.17 -2.84 6.91
C GLU A 206 13.78 -2.55 7.47
N TRP A 207 12.84 -2.18 6.60
CA TRP A 207 11.46 -1.94 7.01
C TRP A 207 10.49 -2.32 5.91
N GLY A 208 9.24 -2.56 6.28
CA GLY A 208 8.17 -2.76 5.32
C GLY A 208 6.82 -2.44 5.90
N GLY A 209 5.79 -2.62 5.08
CA GLY A 209 4.41 -2.38 5.45
C GLY A 209 3.44 -2.95 4.41
N CYS A 210 2.20 -3.16 4.82
CA CYS A 210 1.13 -3.57 3.93
C CYS A 210 0.57 -2.36 3.18
N ASN A 211 0.32 -2.54 1.88
CA ASN A 211 -0.26 -1.52 1.01
C ASN A 211 -1.70 -1.88 0.62
N GLU A 212 -1.99 -3.16 0.36
CA GLU A 212 -3.33 -3.67 0.04
C GLU A 212 -3.44 -5.15 0.43
N ILE A 213 -4.62 -5.59 0.88
CA ILE A 213 -4.86 -6.98 1.29
C ILE A 213 -6.00 -7.56 0.44
N HIS A 214 -5.77 -8.74 -0.13
CA HIS A 214 -6.73 -9.49 -0.93
C HIS A 214 -7.23 -10.69 -0.14
N LEU A 215 -8.55 -10.80 0.08
CA LEU A 215 -9.15 -12.06 0.54
C LEU A 215 -9.11 -13.06 -0.63
N LEU A 216 -8.45 -14.19 -0.42
CA LEU A 216 -8.25 -15.23 -1.43
C LEU A 216 -9.38 -16.27 -1.40
N ALA A 217 -9.56 -16.98 -2.51
CA ALA A 217 -10.65 -17.97 -2.66
C ALA A 217 -10.65 -19.09 -1.59
N ASN A 218 -9.50 -19.39 -0.98
CA ASN A 218 -9.35 -20.39 0.08
C ASN A 218 -9.49 -19.81 1.50
N GLY A 219 -9.90 -18.55 1.64
CA GLY A 219 -10.08 -17.86 2.93
C GLY A 219 -8.80 -17.30 3.55
N LYS A 220 -7.63 -17.52 2.91
CA LYS A 220 -6.36 -16.90 3.29
C LYS A 220 -6.25 -15.49 2.69
N LEU A 221 -5.18 -14.79 3.01
CA LEU A 221 -4.95 -13.41 2.60
C LEU A 221 -3.71 -13.31 1.71
N GLY A 222 -3.84 -12.66 0.57
CA GLY A 222 -2.72 -12.19 -0.25
C GLY A 222 -2.38 -10.77 0.16
N VAL A 223 -1.14 -10.55 0.60
CA VAL A 223 -0.69 -9.25 1.12
C VAL A 223 0.20 -8.61 0.08
N LEU A 224 -0.23 -7.48 -0.49
CA LEU A 224 0.62 -6.58 -1.25
C LEU A 224 1.21 -5.57 -0.29
N GLY A 225 2.51 -5.33 -0.39
CA GLY A 225 3.19 -4.37 0.45
C GLY A 225 4.43 -3.77 -0.19
N HIS A 226 5.28 -3.22 0.66
CA HIS A 226 6.63 -2.80 0.31
C HIS A 226 7.63 -3.32 1.34
N ILE A 227 8.86 -3.54 0.87
CA ILE A 227 10.06 -3.63 1.69
C ILE A 227 11.05 -2.57 1.23
N ALA A 228 11.81 -2.03 2.17
CA ALA A 228 12.72 -0.95 1.92
C ALA A 228 13.97 -0.98 2.81
N ARG A 229 15.02 -0.34 2.30
CA ARG A 229 16.32 -0.22 2.92
C ARG A 229 16.99 1.12 2.55
N PHE A 230 18.04 1.47 3.27
CA PHE A 230 19.01 2.47 2.82
C PHE A 230 20.21 1.75 2.18
N ASP A 231 20.84 2.37 1.18
CA ASP A 231 22.20 1.97 0.76
C ASP A 231 23.28 2.68 1.59
N GLU A 232 24.55 2.44 1.23
CA GLU A 232 25.71 3.06 1.86
C GLU A 232 25.78 4.58 1.70
N GLN A 233 25.13 5.15 0.68
CA GLN A 233 25.07 6.59 0.41
C GLN A 233 23.92 7.28 1.13
N GLY A 234 23.01 6.52 1.74
CA GLY A 234 21.80 7.02 2.38
C GLY A 234 20.63 7.19 1.40
N ASP A 235 20.73 6.64 0.19
CA ASP A 235 19.63 6.60 -0.76
C ASP A 235 18.62 5.52 -0.36
N ARG A 236 17.34 5.78 -0.65
CA ARG A 236 16.25 4.86 -0.31
C ARG A 236 15.96 3.94 -1.48
N HIS A 237 15.78 2.68 -1.14
CA HIS A 237 15.32 1.65 -2.06
C HIS A 237 14.01 1.09 -1.56
N TYR A 238 12.95 1.15 -2.38
CA TYR A 238 11.64 0.59 -2.06
C TYR A 238 11.19 -0.35 -3.18
N TYR A 239 10.76 -1.53 -2.78
CA TYR A 239 10.33 -2.59 -3.68
C TYR A 239 8.94 -3.08 -3.29
N PRO A 240 7.99 -3.14 -4.23
CA PRO A 240 6.76 -3.88 -4.07
C PRO A 240 7.08 -5.33 -3.72
N MET A 241 6.44 -5.81 -2.66
CA MET A 241 6.53 -7.20 -2.23
C MET A 241 5.15 -7.82 -2.09
N ALA A 242 5.11 -9.15 -2.11
CA ALA A 242 3.93 -9.95 -1.86
C ALA A 242 4.23 -11.11 -0.91
N PHE A 243 3.23 -11.53 -0.13
CA PHE A 243 3.24 -12.80 0.61
C PHE A 243 1.82 -13.26 0.95
N GLY A 244 1.68 -14.51 1.37
CA GLY A 244 0.43 -15.07 1.89
C GLY A 244 0.37 -15.07 3.42
N TYR A 245 -0.79 -14.78 3.98
CA TYR A 245 -1.08 -14.88 5.42
C TYR A 245 -2.33 -15.75 5.67
N ASP A 246 -2.25 -16.68 6.61
CA ASP A 246 -3.37 -17.49 7.07
C ASP A 246 -3.94 -16.90 8.38
N PRO A 247 -5.11 -16.25 8.35
CA PRO A 247 -5.69 -15.59 9.52
C PRO A 247 -6.22 -16.58 10.57
N ALA A 248 -6.34 -17.87 10.27
CA ALA A 248 -6.77 -18.87 11.23
C ALA A 248 -5.60 -19.40 12.07
N THR A 249 -4.40 -19.48 11.48
CA THR A 249 -3.22 -20.07 12.12
C THR A 249 -2.15 -19.06 12.49
N GLY A 250 -2.21 -17.85 11.91
CA GLY A 250 -1.17 -16.83 12.02
C GLY A 250 0.09 -17.13 11.21
N GLN A 251 0.08 -18.20 10.41
CA GLN A 251 1.22 -18.56 9.58
C GLN A 251 1.25 -17.73 8.29
N TYR A 252 2.45 -17.51 7.75
CA TYR A 252 2.66 -16.73 6.54
C TYR A 252 3.77 -17.32 5.68
N THR A 253 3.76 -16.99 4.39
CA THR A 253 4.79 -17.42 3.43
C THR A 253 6.02 -16.52 3.50
N ASP A 254 7.06 -16.90 2.75
CA ASP A 254 8.18 -16.00 2.48
C ASP A 254 7.73 -14.76 1.70
N LEU A 255 8.47 -13.66 1.87
CA LEU A 255 8.32 -12.45 1.08
C LEU A 255 8.89 -12.68 -0.32
N GLU A 256 8.20 -12.13 -1.32
CA GLU A 256 8.68 -12.10 -2.70
C GLU A 256 8.66 -10.68 -3.23
N ILE A 257 9.72 -10.27 -3.94
CA ILE A 257 9.75 -9.00 -4.68
C ILE A 257 9.01 -9.23 -6.00
N ILE A 258 8.06 -8.36 -6.32
CA ILE A 258 7.22 -8.51 -7.51
C ILE A 258 7.51 -7.47 -8.59
N ALA A 259 8.27 -6.42 -8.26
CA ALA A 259 8.76 -5.42 -9.19
C ALA A 259 9.93 -4.63 -8.59
N GLU A 260 10.79 -4.06 -9.44
CA GLU A 260 11.77 -3.05 -9.06
C GLU A 260 11.61 -1.78 -9.93
N ARG A 261 12.29 -0.68 -9.55
CA ARG A 261 12.20 0.59 -10.29
C ARG A 261 12.51 0.46 -11.78
N SER A 262 13.43 -0.44 -12.14
CA SER A 262 13.89 -0.64 -13.52
C SER A 262 12.85 -1.31 -14.43
N ASP A 263 11.80 -1.92 -13.85
CA ASP A 263 10.69 -2.50 -14.61
C ASP A 263 9.67 -1.44 -15.06
N PHE A 264 9.73 -0.23 -14.50
CA PHE A 264 8.88 0.90 -14.85
C PHE A 264 9.56 1.84 -15.86
N LEU A 265 8.78 2.70 -16.51
CA LEU A 265 9.32 3.71 -17.42
C LEU A 265 10.23 4.70 -16.66
N PRO A 266 11.27 5.24 -17.32
CA PRO A 266 12.10 6.29 -16.72
C PRO A 266 11.27 7.56 -16.49
N GLY A 267 11.60 8.28 -15.43
CA GLY A 267 10.87 9.46 -15.00
C GLY A 267 11.66 10.26 -13.95
N PRO A 268 11.16 11.44 -13.58
CA PRO A 268 11.81 12.26 -12.57
C PRO A 268 11.64 11.65 -11.17
N SER A 269 12.49 12.06 -10.23
CA SER A 269 12.30 11.79 -8.80
C SER A 269 12.04 13.09 -8.04
N LYS A 270 11.33 13.02 -6.91
CA LYS A 270 11.11 14.18 -6.04
C LYS A 270 12.42 14.72 -5.49
N ARG A 271 13.31 13.81 -5.10
CA ARG A 271 14.67 14.07 -4.62
C ARG A 271 15.64 12.99 -5.13
N PRO A 272 16.95 13.24 -5.14
CA PRO A 272 17.94 12.25 -5.55
C PRO A 272 17.84 10.93 -4.75
N ASP A 273 17.62 11.01 -3.42
CA ASP A 273 17.53 9.85 -2.52
C ASP A 273 16.31 8.95 -2.79
N LEU A 274 15.40 9.36 -3.68
CA LEU A 274 14.16 8.65 -4.01
C LEU A 274 14.17 8.05 -5.42
N ALA A 275 15.33 8.04 -6.10
CA ALA A 275 15.43 7.56 -7.48
C ALA A 275 15.02 6.08 -7.61
N ASP A 276 15.33 5.22 -6.62
CA ASP A 276 15.00 3.78 -6.61
C ASP A 276 13.80 3.45 -5.70
N VAL A 277 12.77 4.30 -5.71
CA VAL A 277 11.56 4.12 -4.90
C VAL A 277 10.37 3.75 -5.77
N VAL A 278 9.78 2.60 -5.46
CA VAL A 278 8.47 2.17 -5.98
C VAL A 278 7.56 1.89 -4.79
N PHE A 279 6.50 2.69 -4.64
CA PHE A 279 5.50 2.52 -3.60
C PHE A 279 4.24 1.88 -4.19
N SER A 280 3.92 0.66 -3.77
CA SER A 280 2.77 -0.08 -4.27
C SER A 280 1.45 0.55 -3.80
N GLY A 281 0.59 0.84 -4.77
CA GLY A 281 -0.70 1.50 -4.57
C GLY A 281 -1.89 0.55 -4.51
N GLY A 282 -1.77 -0.58 -5.20
CA GLY A 282 -2.77 -1.64 -5.24
C GLY A 282 -2.61 -2.52 -6.48
N LEU A 283 -3.39 -3.58 -6.55
CA LEU A 283 -3.32 -4.62 -7.57
C LEU A 283 -4.71 -4.91 -8.14
N VAL A 284 -4.85 -4.83 -9.46
CA VAL A 284 -6.05 -5.30 -10.17
C VAL A 284 -5.75 -6.66 -10.78
N ARG A 285 -6.30 -7.73 -10.21
CA ARG A 285 -6.17 -9.11 -10.72
C ARG A 285 -7.00 -9.26 -12.00
N GLN A 286 -6.37 -9.57 -13.13
CA GLN A 286 -7.00 -9.60 -14.45
C GLN A 286 -7.61 -10.97 -14.81
N GLY A 287 -7.36 -12.00 -14.00
CA GLY A 287 -7.58 -13.39 -14.37
C GLY A 287 -6.48 -13.93 -15.28
N GLY A 288 -6.52 -15.23 -15.59
CA GLY A 288 -5.52 -15.86 -16.46
C GLY A 288 -4.08 -15.85 -15.92
N GLY A 289 -3.89 -15.69 -14.60
CA GLY A 289 -2.57 -15.67 -13.97
C GLY A 289 -1.85 -14.31 -14.02
N LYS A 290 -2.53 -13.23 -14.43
CA LYS A 290 -1.94 -11.89 -14.54
C LYS A 290 -2.65 -10.88 -13.64
N ALA A 291 -1.91 -9.85 -13.25
CA ALA A 291 -2.41 -8.72 -12.49
C ALA A 291 -1.76 -7.41 -12.95
N THR A 292 -2.43 -6.28 -12.74
CA THR A 292 -1.87 -4.94 -12.95
C THR A 292 -1.55 -4.31 -11.62
N LEU A 293 -0.27 -4.07 -11.36
CA LEU A 293 0.24 -3.33 -10.22
C LEU A 293 0.18 -1.83 -10.53
N TYR A 294 -0.48 -1.07 -9.65
CA TYR A 294 -0.48 0.40 -9.67
C TYR A 294 0.51 0.89 -8.62
N ALA A 295 1.38 1.83 -8.98
CA ALA A 295 2.43 2.27 -8.09
C ALA A 295 2.76 3.77 -8.24
N GLY A 296 3.10 4.39 -7.11
CA GLY A 296 3.83 5.65 -7.09
C GLY A 296 5.31 5.40 -7.39
N ILE A 297 5.88 6.24 -8.25
CA ILE A 297 7.25 6.11 -8.74
C ILE A 297 8.03 7.35 -8.30
N SER A 298 9.06 7.11 -7.48
CA SER A 298 10.03 8.13 -7.05
C SER A 298 9.42 9.40 -6.43
N ASP A 299 8.28 9.25 -5.75
CA ASP A 299 7.44 10.31 -5.18
C ASP A 299 7.10 11.47 -6.15
N ALA A 300 7.00 11.16 -7.45
CA ALA A 300 6.93 12.18 -8.49
C ALA A 300 5.88 11.90 -9.57
N GLU A 301 5.58 10.64 -9.82
CA GLU A 301 4.57 10.23 -10.81
C GLU A 301 3.95 8.89 -10.41
N ALA A 302 2.94 8.46 -11.17
CA ALA A 302 2.36 7.14 -11.03
C ALA A 302 2.40 6.37 -12.34
N GLN A 303 2.61 5.06 -12.22
CA GLN A 303 2.62 4.14 -13.34
C GLN A 303 1.87 2.85 -12.96
N SER A 304 1.47 2.11 -13.98
CA SER A 304 0.95 0.75 -13.83
C SER A 304 1.85 -0.25 -14.56
N LEU A 305 1.93 -1.47 -14.06
CA LEU A 305 2.78 -2.52 -14.59
C LEU A 305 2.02 -3.86 -14.60
N VAL A 306 1.97 -4.55 -15.74
CA VAL A 306 1.40 -5.90 -15.79
C VAL A 306 2.42 -6.89 -15.24
N ILE A 307 2.02 -7.70 -14.27
CA ILE A 307 2.86 -8.72 -13.64
C ILE A 307 2.15 -10.08 -13.63
N ASP A 308 2.87 -11.15 -13.32
CA ASP A 308 2.24 -12.40 -12.88
C ASP A 308 1.46 -12.13 -11.59
N ASP A 309 0.25 -12.69 -11.47
CA ASP A 309 -0.56 -12.54 -10.26
C ASP A 309 0.14 -13.25 -9.10
N PRO A 310 0.65 -12.51 -8.10
CA PRO A 310 1.46 -13.08 -7.03
C PRO A 310 0.65 -13.98 -6.08
N PHE A 311 -0.68 -14.00 -6.19
CA PHE A 311 -1.55 -14.72 -5.27
C PHE A 311 -2.18 -15.98 -5.87
N VAL A 312 -2.02 -16.24 -7.17
CA VAL A 312 -2.66 -17.41 -7.83
C VAL A 312 -2.16 -18.73 -7.27
N GLU A 313 -0.86 -18.85 -6.96
CA GLU A 313 -0.32 -20.08 -6.37
C GLU A 313 -0.73 -20.26 -4.90
N LEU A 314 -1.06 -19.16 -4.21
CA LEU A 314 -1.51 -19.16 -2.82
C LEU A 314 -2.95 -19.65 -2.67
N GLU A 315 -3.75 -19.56 -3.74
CA GLU A 315 -5.15 -19.99 -3.78
C GLU A 315 -5.34 -21.49 -4.00
N GLN A 316 -4.29 -22.19 -4.48
CA GLN A 316 -4.31 -23.62 -4.77
C GLN A 316 -4.09 -24.50 -3.54
#